data_AF-F9WU48-F1
#
_entry.id   AF-F9WU48-F1
#
_cell.length_a   1.000
_cell.length_b   1.000
_cell.length_c   1.000
_cell.angle_alpha   90.00
_cell.angle_beta   90.00
_cell.angle_gamma   90.00
#
_symmetry.space_group_name_H-M   'P 1'
#
loop_
_entity.id
_entity.type
_entity.pdbx_description
1 polymer ?
#
loop_
_entity_poly.entity_id
_entity_poly.type
_entity_poly.pdbx_seq_one_letter_code
_entity_poly.pdbx_strand_id
1 'polypeptide(L)'
;MEAPAEKTDHTLFCARGTNLLSLKVGETVLKEVRAPKPLGLTMQPHKGLSKHALSVKEAAGTRLMQLGAVTSPEWGPEREKLRVFCVALVRAKMCYGVASRWFDTSLLDRERLDRVRAQAAHVAAGIPKAANREDGLREARLKPINEAVRRRTLEHYLGLKAKGPTHAKVADSIFPPEHPIHIRLAKAQRLCSTVGGTEKPHDATALQLAMRVHFNAATPGGLKADASDKDKKAHTIGRVQRVRDFDYQVCTDGSVVPVVSSGAGALVHPKEGRGEKVVL
;
A
#
# COMPACT_ATOMS: atom_id res chain seq x y z
N MET A 1 -13.41 26.89 11.64
CA MET A 1 -12.32 26.66 12.62
C MET A 1 -11.24 27.66 12.29
N GLU A 2 -11.26 28.81 12.94
CA GLU A 2 -10.24 29.84 12.75
C GLU A 2 -9.03 29.48 13.63
N ALA A 3 -7.89 29.28 12.99
CA ALA A 3 -6.64 29.05 13.69
C ALA A 3 -6.12 30.41 14.23
N PRO A 4 -5.69 30.48 15.51
CA PRO A 4 -5.20 31.73 16.08
C PRO A 4 -3.93 32.20 15.35
N ALA A 5 -4.00 33.40 14.76
CA ALA A 5 -2.96 33.96 13.90
C ALA A 5 -1.60 34.19 14.60
N GLU A 6 -1.58 34.31 15.93
CA GLU A 6 -0.37 34.54 16.73
C GLU A 6 0.62 33.37 16.74
N LYS A 7 0.21 32.15 16.39
CA LYS A 7 1.07 30.94 16.49
C LYS A 7 1.54 30.36 15.16
N THR A 8 1.18 30.98 14.04
CA THR A 8 1.47 30.44 12.72
C THR A 8 2.45 31.34 11.99
N ASP A 9 3.63 30.83 11.67
CA ASP A 9 4.54 31.50 10.73
C ASP A 9 3.93 31.44 9.33
N HIS A 10 3.53 32.59 8.80
CA HIS A 10 2.94 32.72 7.47
C HIS A 10 4.08 32.93 6.45
N THR A 11 4.15 32.08 5.43
CA THR A 11 5.15 32.19 4.36
C THR A 11 4.45 32.36 3.03
N LEU A 12 4.81 33.41 2.29
CA LEU A 12 4.23 33.70 0.99
C LEU A 12 4.96 32.90 -0.10
N PHE A 13 4.21 32.26 -1.00
CA PHE A 13 4.74 31.43 -2.09
C PHE A 13 4.16 31.87 -3.44
N CYS A 14 5.03 32.41 -4.30
CA CYS A 14 4.64 32.91 -5.62
C CYS A 14 5.43 32.27 -6.77
N ALA A 15 4.80 32.24 -7.94
CA ALA A 15 5.36 31.67 -9.17
C ALA A 15 6.48 32.54 -9.80
N ARG A 16 6.47 33.85 -9.51
CA ARG A 16 7.51 34.84 -9.83
C ARG A 16 7.84 35.59 -8.55
N GLY A 17 9.10 36.05 -8.44
CA GLY A 17 9.45 37.06 -7.44
C GLY A 17 8.63 38.30 -7.76
N THR A 18 7.56 38.49 -7.01
CA THR A 18 6.75 39.68 -7.13
C THR A 18 7.50 40.77 -6.40
N ASN A 19 8.19 41.65 -7.15
CA ASN A 19 8.61 42.97 -6.65
C ASN A 19 7.40 43.86 -6.26
N LEU A 20 6.23 43.26 -5.99
CA LEU A 20 4.97 43.90 -5.75
C LEU A 20 4.66 43.77 -4.26
N LEU A 21 4.83 44.90 -3.57
CA LEU A 21 4.19 45.31 -2.31
C LEU A 21 4.33 44.31 -1.14
N SER A 22 5.03 44.73 -0.09
CA SER A 22 5.18 44.01 1.17
C SER A 22 3.81 43.58 1.72
N LEU A 23 3.45 42.31 1.54
CA LEU A 23 2.20 41.77 2.05
C LEU A 23 2.32 41.62 3.57
N LYS A 24 1.41 42.23 4.32
CA LYS A 24 1.38 42.17 5.78
C LYS A 24 0.18 41.35 6.26
N VAL A 25 0.38 40.57 7.32
CA VAL A 25 -0.71 39.95 8.08
C VAL A 25 -0.65 40.57 9.47
N GLY A 26 -1.59 41.46 9.78
CA GLY A 26 -1.43 42.37 10.92
C GLY A 26 -0.26 43.33 10.70
N GLU A 27 0.67 43.41 11.65
CA GLU A 27 1.86 44.26 11.57
C GLU A 27 3.08 43.57 10.93
N THR A 28 3.07 42.23 10.79
CA THR A 28 4.21 41.47 10.29
C THR A 28 4.24 41.40 8.77
N VAL A 29 5.37 41.83 8.19
CA VAL A 29 5.66 41.65 6.76
C VAL A 29 5.98 40.19 6.49
N LEU A 30 5.24 39.57 5.58
CA LEU A 30 5.47 38.19 5.18
C LEU A 30 6.78 38.06 4.40
N LYS A 31 7.63 37.12 4.82
CA LYS A 31 8.83 36.75 4.06
C LYS A 31 8.42 35.94 2.83
N GLU A 32 8.84 36.41 1.66
CA GLU A 32 8.67 35.64 0.43
C GLU A 32 9.75 34.54 0.36
N VAL A 33 9.32 33.29 0.29
CA VAL A 33 10.24 32.15 0.16
C VAL A 33 10.00 31.49 -1.19
N ARG A 34 11.03 31.51 -2.05
CA ARG A 34 10.94 30.98 -3.43
C ARG A 34 10.72 29.47 -3.52
N ALA A 35 11.10 28.71 -2.50
CA ALA A 35 10.97 27.24 -2.46
C ALA A 35 10.71 26.76 -1.02
N PRO A 36 9.51 27.01 -0.47
CA PRO A 36 9.18 26.63 0.88
C PRO A 36 9.14 25.10 1.01
N LYS A 37 9.29 24.61 2.24
CA LYS A 37 9.31 23.17 2.54
C LYS A 37 8.12 22.76 3.42
N PRO A 38 6.86 22.95 2.99
CA PRO A 38 5.71 22.49 3.76
C PRO A 38 5.79 20.97 3.95
N LEU A 39 5.70 20.53 5.22
CA LEU A 39 5.80 19.12 5.59
C LEU A 39 7.09 18.44 5.07
N GLY A 40 8.16 19.18 4.81
CA GLY A 40 9.40 18.62 4.23
C GLY A 40 9.37 18.37 2.72
N LEU A 41 8.30 18.76 2.01
CA LEU A 41 8.25 18.79 0.55
C LEU A 41 8.75 20.12 0.01
N THR A 42 9.86 20.11 -0.72
CA THR A 42 10.38 21.32 -1.37
C THR A 42 9.48 21.72 -2.53
N MET A 43 8.65 22.74 -2.30
CA MET A 43 7.83 23.34 -3.36
C MET A 43 8.72 24.10 -4.33
N GLN A 44 8.29 24.18 -5.59
CA GLN A 44 8.96 24.98 -6.59
C GLN A 44 7.94 25.75 -7.44
N PRO A 45 8.29 26.96 -7.91
CA PRO A 45 7.37 27.86 -8.62
C PRO A 45 6.79 27.30 -9.93
N HIS A 46 7.49 26.36 -10.56
CA HIS A 46 7.13 25.75 -11.84
C HIS A 46 6.72 24.28 -11.65
N LYS A 47 5.93 23.77 -12.60
CA LYS A 47 5.46 22.37 -12.60
C LYS A 47 6.63 21.39 -12.45
N GLY A 48 6.40 20.31 -11.70
CA GLY A 48 7.39 19.24 -11.45
C GLY A 48 7.95 19.21 -10.03
N LEU A 49 9.04 18.45 -9.85
CA LEU A 49 9.69 18.20 -8.55
C LEU A 49 11.21 18.42 -8.57
N SER A 50 11.78 19.14 -9.54
CA SER A 50 13.25 19.23 -9.72
C SER A 50 14.01 19.61 -8.44
N LYS A 51 13.61 20.70 -7.76
CA LYS A 51 14.22 21.12 -6.49
C LYS A 51 14.05 20.07 -5.38
N HIS A 52 12.90 19.41 -5.33
CA HIS A 52 12.65 18.35 -4.36
C HIS A 52 13.49 17.10 -4.66
N ALA A 53 13.55 16.67 -5.92
CA ALA A 53 14.32 15.52 -6.37
C ALA A 53 15.81 15.70 -6.12
N LEU A 54 16.35 16.92 -6.35
CA LEU A 54 17.73 17.26 -6.00
C LEU A 54 17.96 17.18 -4.49
N SER A 55 17.10 17.82 -3.69
CA SER A 55 17.23 17.79 -2.23
C SER A 55 17.13 16.36 -1.66
N VAL A 56 16.23 15.53 -2.21
CA VAL A 56 16.10 14.12 -1.83
C VAL A 56 17.34 13.34 -2.26
N LYS A 57 17.86 13.57 -3.47
CA LYS A 57 19.06 12.91 -3.96
C LYS A 57 20.27 13.20 -3.08
N GLU A 58 20.48 14.45 -2.70
CA GLU A 58 21.57 14.86 -1.82
C GLU A 58 21.41 14.23 -0.44
N ALA A 59 20.26 14.44 0.22
CA ALA A 59 20.04 13.95 1.58
C ALA A 59 20.11 12.42 1.69
N ALA A 60 19.51 11.71 0.72
CA ALA A 60 19.57 10.25 0.68
C ALA A 60 20.97 9.76 0.28
N GLY A 61 21.63 10.43 -0.66
CA GLY A 61 22.98 10.10 -1.12
C GLY A 61 24.01 10.19 0.01
N THR A 62 23.98 11.25 0.81
CA THR A 62 24.83 11.39 2.01
C THR A 62 24.56 10.27 3.01
N ARG A 63 23.28 9.95 3.28
CA ARG A 63 22.94 8.88 4.22
C ARG A 63 23.39 7.50 3.73
N LEU A 64 23.27 7.24 2.42
CA LEU A 64 23.73 5.99 1.80
C LEU A 64 25.25 5.89 1.76
N MET A 65 25.96 7.01 1.61
CA MET A 65 27.43 7.05 1.71
C MET A 65 27.89 6.70 3.13
N GLN A 66 27.26 7.29 4.15
CA GLN A 66 27.52 6.93 5.55
C GLN A 66 27.21 5.46 5.83
N LEU A 67 26.10 4.96 5.27
CA LEU A 67 25.73 3.57 5.42
C LEU A 67 26.75 2.64 4.73
N GLY A 68 27.21 2.99 3.53
CA GLY A 68 28.26 2.25 2.82
C GLY A 68 29.58 2.19 3.58
N ALA A 69 29.91 3.21 4.38
CA ALA A 69 31.12 3.23 5.19
C ALA A 69 31.05 2.27 6.41
N VAL A 70 29.86 2.01 6.94
CA VAL A 70 29.67 1.08 8.09
C VAL A 70 29.40 -0.36 7.65
N THR A 71 29.20 -0.59 6.36
CA THR A 71 28.97 -1.93 5.80
C THR A 71 30.30 -2.59 5.43
N SER A 72 31.09 -2.91 6.45
CA SER A 72 32.26 -3.79 6.28
C SER A 72 31.80 -5.25 6.17
N PRO A 73 32.39 -6.08 5.30
CA PRO A 73 32.10 -7.52 5.27
C PRO A 73 32.38 -8.23 6.60
N GLU A 74 33.33 -7.72 7.39
CA GLU A 74 33.82 -8.37 8.61
C GLU A 74 33.11 -7.90 9.88
N TRP A 75 32.76 -6.61 9.97
CA TRP A 75 32.19 -5.98 11.17
C TRP A 75 30.82 -5.34 10.93
N GLY A 76 30.30 -5.44 9.70
CA GLY A 76 29.06 -4.79 9.29
C GLY A 76 27.81 -5.53 9.74
N PRO A 77 26.66 -4.85 9.64
CA PRO A 77 25.37 -5.48 9.92
C PRO A 77 25.08 -6.61 8.93
N GLU A 78 24.31 -7.59 9.39
CA GLU A 78 23.80 -8.67 8.55
C GLU A 78 23.16 -8.12 7.27
N ARG A 79 23.52 -8.73 6.14
CA ARG A 79 23.14 -8.26 4.79
C ARG A 79 21.63 -8.07 4.63
N GLU A 80 20.82 -8.94 5.22
CA GLU A 80 19.36 -8.83 5.14
C GLU A 80 18.83 -7.64 5.95
N LYS A 81 19.39 -7.37 7.13
CA LYS A 81 19.01 -6.19 7.93
C LYS A 81 19.37 -4.90 7.19
N LEU A 82 20.56 -4.87 6.60
CA LEU A 82 21.00 -3.76 5.76
C LEU A 82 20.08 -3.54 4.57
N ARG A 83 19.69 -4.61 3.88
CA ARG A 83 18.74 -4.58 2.76
C ARG A 83 17.41 -3.99 3.18
N VAL A 84 16.81 -4.47 4.26
CA VAL A 84 15.53 -3.95 4.79
C VAL A 84 15.63 -2.46 5.09
N PHE A 85 16.73 -2.02 5.72
CA PHE A 85 16.97 -0.61 6.00
C PHE A 85 17.11 0.23 4.73
N CYS A 86 17.89 -0.23 3.74
CA CYS A 86 18.02 0.43 2.44
C CYS A 86 16.68 0.54 1.72
N VAL A 87 15.89 -0.53 1.69
CA VAL A 87 14.53 -0.55 1.10
C VAL A 87 13.63 0.47 1.80
N ALA A 88 13.65 0.49 3.14
CA ALA A 88 12.86 1.42 3.94
C ALA A 88 13.27 2.88 3.69
N LEU A 89 14.57 3.17 3.67
CA LEU A 89 15.11 4.51 3.41
C LEU A 89 14.71 5.01 2.01
N VAL A 90 14.93 4.18 0.99
CA VAL A 90 14.54 4.47 -0.40
C VAL A 90 13.05 4.73 -0.49
N ARG A 91 12.22 3.85 0.07
CA ARG A 91 10.76 4.00 0.04
C ARG A 91 10.30 5.26 0.79
N ALA A 92 10.88 5.55 1.95
CA ALA A 92 10.55 6.73 2.73
C ALA A 92 10.91 8.01 1.98
N LYS A 93 12.13 8.12 1.46
CA LYS A 93 12.59 9.33 0.77
C LYS A 93 11.96 9.52 -0.60
N MET A 94 11.70 8.44 -1.33
CA MET A 94 11.19 8.51 -2.71
C MET A 94 9.68 8.47 -2.83
N CYS A 95 8.94 7.89 -1.88
CA CYS A 95 7.49 7.88 -1.95
C CYS A 95 6.85 9.06 -1.22
N TYR A 96 7.62 9.76 -0.36
CA TYR A 96 7.10 10.90 0.39
C TYR A 96 6.74 12.05 -0.55
N GLY A 97 5.45 12.43 -0.58
CA GLY A 97 4.87 13.46 -1.45
C GLY A 97 5.00 13.23 -2.96
N VAL A 98 5.76 12.21 -3.38
CA VAL A 98 5.90 11.80 -4.77
C VAL A 98 4.62 11.16 -5.29
N ALA A 99 3.83 10.48 -4.46
CA ALA A 99 2.59 9.85 -4.91
C ALA A 99 1.59 10.82 -5.57
N SER A 100 1.61 12.11 -5.19
CA SER A 100 0.72 13.15 -5.74
C SER A 100 1.33 13.93 -6.91
N ARG A 101 2.65 13.87 -7.13
CA ARG A 101 3.33 14.68 -8.16
C ARG A 101 4.26 13.90 -9.09
N TRP A 102 4.45 12.60 -8.88
CA TRP A 102 5.33 11.74 -9.70
C TRP A 102 4.94 11.79 -11.17
N PHE A 103 3.64 11.77 -11.46
CA PHE A 103 3.15 11.76 -12.83
C PHE A 103 3.45 13.09 -13.56
N ASP A 104 3.61 14.19 -12.81
CA ASP A 104 4.04 15.50 -13.32
C ASP A 104 5.55 15.71 -13.31
N THR A 105 6.35 14.74 -12.85
CA THR A 105 7.82 14.86 -12.87
C THR A 105 8.41 14.61 -14.24
N SER A 106 9.47 15.38 -14.57
CA SER A 106 10.29 15.17 -15.76
C SER A 106 11.00 13.81 -15.72
N LEU A 107 11.32 13.24 -16.88
CA LEU A 107 12.10 12.00 -16.96
C LEU A 107 13.47 12.14 -16.27
N LEU A 108 14.11 13.31 -16.40
CA LEU A 108 15.39 13.61 -15.75
C LEU A 108 15.28 13.56 -14.22
N ASP A 109 14.21 14.10 -13.64
CA ASP A 109 14.02 14.07 -12.19
C ASP A 109 13.69 12.66 -11.67
N ARG A 110 12.95 11.88 -12.45
CA ARG A 110 12.74 10.46 -12.16
C ARG A 110 14.05 9.69 -12.18
N GLU A 111 14.91 9.95 -13.17
CA GLU A 111 16.22 9.33 -13.27
C GLU A 111 17.12 9.71 -12.09
N ARG A 112 17.12 10.99 -11.68
CA ARG A 112 17.85 11.45 -10.48
C ARG A 112 17.44 10.69 -9.23
N LEU A 113 16.15 10.46 -9.03
CA LEU A 113 15.64 9.66 -7.91
C LEU A 113 16.01 8.18 -8.07
N ASP A 114 15.91 7.63 -9.27
CA ASP A 114 16.22 6.23 -9.54
C ASP A 114 17.73 5.90 -9.37
N ARG A 115 18.62 6.88 -9.54
CA ARG A 115 20.06 6.78 -9.19
C ARG A 115 20.30 6.60 -7.69
N VAL A 116 19.50 7.23 -6.83
CA VAL A 116 19.59 7.02 -5.37
C VAL A 116 19.21 5.58 -5.02
N ARG A 117 18.22 5.01 -5.72
CA ARG A 117 17.80 3.62 -5.52
C ARG A 117 18.90 2.66 -5.98
N ALA A 118 19.57 2.96 -7.08
CA ALA A 118 20.73 2.21 -7.55
C ALA A 118 21.85 2.22 -6.50
N GLN A 119 22.18 3.40 -5.96
CA GLN A 119 23.16 3.54 -4.90
C GLN A 119 22.78 2.72 -3.66
N ALA A 120 21.52 2.76 -3.25
CA ALA A 120 21.03 1.96 -2.12
C ALA A 120 21.14 0.45 -2.38
N ALA A 121 20.92 0.04 -3.63
CA ALA A 121 21.06 -1.35 -4.05
C ALA A 121 22.51 -1.83 -3.94
N HIS A 122 23.46 -0.99 -4.36
CA HIS A 122 24.88 -1.31 -4.28
C HIS A 122 25.33 -1.42 -2.82
N VAL A 123 24.89 -0.49 -1.96
CA VAL A 123 25.14 -0.57 -0.50
C VAL A 123 24.53 -1.84 0.09
N ALA A 124 23.25 -2.12 -0.18
CA ALA A 124 22.58 -3.33 0.34
C ALA A 124 23.22 -4.64 -0.16
N ALA A 125 23.69 -4.66 -1.40
CA ALA A 125 24.31 -5.83 -2.00
C ALA A 125 25.78 -5.99 -1.59
N GLY A 126 26.43 -4.96 -1.08
CA GLY A 126 27.87 -4.93 -0.79
C GLY A 126 28.74 -4.83 -2.06
N ILE A 127 28.20 -4.27 -3.13
CA ILE A 127 28.84 -4.25 -4.45
C ILE A 127 29.42 -2.84 -4.74
N PRO A 128 30.58 -2.71 -5.41
CA PRO A 128 31.15 -1.42 -5.78
C PRO A 128 30.20 -0.54 -6.60
N LYS A 129 30.35 0.79 -6.48
CA LYS A 129 29.51 1.77 -7.19
C LYS A 129 29.56 1.63 -8.72
N ALA A 130 30.69 1.20 -9.27
CA ALA A 130 30.91 1.02 -10.70
C ALA A 130 30.26 -0.24 -11.28
N ALA A 131 29.77 -1.15 -10.44
CA ALA A 131 29.12 -2.36 -10.90
C ALA A 131 27.81 -2.08 -11.63
N ASN A 132 27.38 -3.07 -12.40
CA ASN A 132 26.16 -3.00 -13.17
C ASN A 132 24.94 -2.75 -12.26
N ARG A 133 24.14 -1.78 -12.67
CA ARG A 133 23.02 -1.26 -11.88
C ARG A 133 21.92 -2.30 -11.70
N GLU A 134 21.60 -3.00 -12.77
CA GLU A 134 20.52 -3.99 -12.83
C GLU A 134 20.82 -5.18 -11.92
N ASP A 135 22.08 -5.60 -11.86
CA ASP A 135 22.53 -6.70 -11.00
C ASP A 135 22.43 -6.30 -9.53
N GLY A 136 22.88 -5.09 -9.17
CA GLY A 136 22.71 -4.57 -7.82
C GLY A 136 21.24 -4.51 -7.39
N LEU A 137 20.33 -4.11 -8.29
CA LEU A 137 18.89 -4.06 -8.02
C LEU A 137 18.28 -5.45 -7.82
N ARG A 138 18.67 -6.43 -8.64
CA ARG A 138 18.25 -7.84 -8.51
C ARG A 138 18.74 -8.42 -7.20
N GLU A 139 20.02 -8.22 -6.93
CA GLU A 139 20.68 -8.75 -5.74
C GLU A 139 20.10 -8.14 -4.46
N ALA A 140 19.80 -6.84 -4.45
CA ALA A 140 19.14 -6.15 -3.35
C ALA A 140 17.62 -6.42 -3.27
N ARG A 141 17.02 -7.13 -4.24
CA ARG A 141 15.57 -7.37 -4.36
C ARG A 141 14.75 -6.07 -4.33
N LEU A 142 15.32 -4.97 -4.81
CA LEU A 142 14.68 -3.66 -4.83
C LEU A 142 13.76 -3.53 -6.05
N LYS A 143 12.45 -3.45 -5.82
CA LYS A 143 11.45 -3.26 -6.89
C LYS A 143 11.60 -1.93 -7.61
N PRO A 144 11.22 -1.84 -8.91
CA PRO A 144 11.17 -0.59 -9.66
C PRO A 144 10.44 0.52 -8.91
N ILE A 145 11.03 1.72 -8.85
CA ILE A 145 10.41 2.89 -8.21
C ILE A 145 9.03 3.18 -8.80
N ASN A 146 8.89 3.05 -10.11
CA ASN A 146 7.62 3.19 -10.82
C ASN A 146 6.54 2.23 -10.28
N GLU A 147 6.91 1.01 -9.90
CA GLU A 147 5.95 0.05 -9.34
C GLU A 147 5.51 0.47 -7.94
N ALA A 148 6.46 0.89 -7.10
CA ALA A 148 6.21 1.34 -5.73
C ALA A 148 5.35 2.62 -5.70
N VAL A 149 5.66 3.59 -6.55
CA VAL A 149 4.91 4.84 -6.67
C VAL A 149 3.50 4.57 -7.19
N ARG A 150 3.35 3.83 -8.30
CA ARG A 150 2.01 3.47 -8.82
C ARG A 150 1.15 2.76 -7.78
N ARG A 151 1.74 1.90 -6.93
CA ARG A 151 1.04 1.23 -5.82
C ARG A 151 0.60 2.23 -4.75
N ARG A 152 1.51 3.09 -4.29
CA ARG A 152 1.20 4.13 -3.28
C ARG A 152 0.15 5.12 -3.78
N THR A 153 0.23 5.53 -5.05
CA THR A 153 -0.78 6.42 -5.64
C THR A 153 -2.15 5.74 -5.71
N LEU A 154 -2.20 4.46 -6.07
CA LEU A 154 -3.45 3.69 -6.08
C LEU A 154 -4.03 3.53 -4.66
N GLU A 155 -3.20 3.18 -3.67
CA GLU A 155 -3.59 3.13 -2.25
C GLU A 155 -4.15 4.48 -1.78
N HIS A 156 -3.51 5.58 -2.17
CA HIS A 156 -3.95 6.93 -1.83
C HIS A 156 -5.29 7.29 -2.48
N TYR A 157 -5.46 7.02 -3.77
CA TYR A 157 -6.71 7.23 -4.49
C TYR A 157 -7.87 6.47 -3.85
N LEU A 158 -7.69 5.17 -3.58
CA LEU A 158 -8.70 4.33 -2.94
C LEU A 158 -9.00 4.81 -1.51
N GLY A 159 -7.96 5.19 -0.76
CA GLY A 159 -8.11 5.75 0.58
C GLY A 159 -8.90 7.06 0.60
N LEU A 160 -8.73 7.93 -0.40
CA LEU A 160 -9.55 9.14 -0.54
C LEU A 160 -11.00 8.81 -0.90
N LYS A 161 -11.23 7.86 -1.82
CA LYS A 161 -12.58 7.40 -2.18
C LYS A 161 -13.33 6.80 -1.00
N ALA A 162 -12.64 6.09 -0.10
CA ALA A 162 -13.23 5.48 1.08
C ALA A 162 -13.63 6.50 2.18
N LYS A 163 -13.07 7.73 2.17
CA LYS A 163 -13.32 8.77 3.18
C LYS A 163 -14.62 9.58 2.97
N GLY A 164 -15.44 9.18 2.00
CA GLY A 164 -16.74 9.79 1.73
C GLY A 164 -16.78 10.77 0.54
N PRO A 165 -17.95 11.37 0.26
CA PRO A 165 -18.24 12.03 -1.02
C PRO A 165 -17.33 13.23 -1.32
N THR A 166 -17.02 14.05 -0.31
CA THR A 166 -16.15 15.23 -0.47
C THR A 166 -14.73 14.84 -0.88
N HIS A 167 -14.16 13.84 -0.21
CA HIS A 167 -12.83 13.32 -0.53
C HIS A 167 -12.80 12.58 -1.86
N ALA A 168 -13.91 11.92 -2.24
CA ALA A 168 -14.05 11.28 -3.53
C ALA A 168 -13.97 12.29 -4.68
N LYS A 169 -14.62 13.46 -4.56
CA LYS A 169 -14.52 14.56 -5.55
C LYS A 169 -13.10 15.11 -5.64
N VAL A 170 -12.42 15.28 -4.51
CA VAL A 170 -11.01 15.69 -4.48
C VAL A 170 -10.13 14.65 -5.19
N ALA A 171 -10.37 13.36 -4.94
CA ALA A 171 -9.63 12.29 -5.62
C ALA A 171 -9.79 12.36 -7.15
N ASP A 172 -11.01 12.60 -7.65
CA ASP A 172 -11.27 12.74 -9.08
C ASP A 172 -10.60 13.98 -9.68
N SER A 173 -10.53 15.08 -8.93
CA SER A 173 -9.84 16.30 -9.37
C SER A 173 -8.32 16.12 -9.46
N ILE A 174 -7.73 15.32 -8.56
CA ILE A 174 -6.29 15.04 -8.54
C ILE A 174 -5.93 13.98 -9.61
N PHE A 175 -6.81 13.01 -9.82
CA PHE A 175 -6.58 11.87 -10.71
C PHE A 175 -7.69 11.76 -11.76
N PRO A 176 -7.64 12.61 -12.81
CA PRO A 176 -8.65 12.61 -13.86
C PRO A 176 -8.70 11.27 -14.61
N PRO A 177 -9.76 10.95 -15.36
CA PRO A 177 -9.94 9.66 -16.03
C PRO A 177 -8.77 9.23 -16.94
N GLU A 178 -8.06 10.19 -17.54
CA GLU A 178 -6.90 9.97 -18.40
C GLU A 178 -5.64 9.59 -17.61
N HIS A 179 -5.67 9.74 -16.27
CA HIS A 179 -4.52 9.50 -15.42
C HIS A 179 -4.13 8.01 -15.45
N PRO A 180 -2.83 7.67 -15.61
CA PRO A 180 -2.36 6.30 -15.81
C PRO A 180 -2.60 5.34 -14.62
N ILE A 181 -3.11 5.85 -13.50
CA ILE A 181 -3.52 5.00 -12.37
C ILE A 181 -4.78 4.20 -12.70
N HIS A 182 -5.67 4.72 -13.55
CA HIS A 182 -6.93 4.07 -13.89
C HIS A 182 -6.71 2.77 -14.66
N ILE A 183 -5.67 2.69 -15.49
CA ILE A 183 -5.21 1.44 -16.12
C ILE A 183 -4.87 0.39 -15.06
N ARG A 184 -4.16 0.81 -13.99
CA ARG A 184 -3.77 -0.10 -12.91
C ARG A 184 -4.95 -0.45 -12.00
N LEU A 185 -5.86 0.49 -11.77
CA LEU A 185 -7.12 0.26 -11.06
C LEU A 185 -7.98 -0.76 -11.79
N ALA A 186 -8.17 -0.61 -13.10
CA ALA A 186 -8.91 -1.56 -13.93
C ALA A 186 -8.26 -2.96 -13.89
N LYS A 187 -6.93 -3.04 -13.93
CA LYS A 187 -6.22 -4.32 -13.77
C LYS A 187 -6.45 -4.93 -12.38
N ALA A 188 -6.39 -4.13 -11.32
CA ALA A 188 -6.64 -4.58 -9.95
C ALA A 188 -8.10 -5.04 -9.78
N GLN A 189 -9.06 -4.26 -10.28
CA GLN A 189 -10.48 -4.62 -10.30
C GLN A 189 -10.71 -5.91 -11.07
N ARG A 190 -10.15 -6.08 -12.27
CA ARG A 190 -10.24 -7.33 -13.02
C ARG A 190 -9.71 -8.52 -12.22
N LEU A 191 -8.57 -8.38 -11.56
CA LEU A 191 -8.03 -9.44 -10.69
C LEU A 191 -8.96 -9.72 -9.51
N CYS A 192 -9.47 -8.69 -8.84
CA CYS A 192 -10.43 -8.84 -7.75
C CYS A 192 -11.77 -9.42 -8.23
N SER A 193 -12.24 -9.12 -9.44
CA SER A 193 -13.43 -9.73 -10.04
C SER A 193 -13.17 -11.17 -10.49
N THR A 194 -11.93 -11.56 -10.75
CA THR A 194 -11.58 -12.99 -10.93
C THR A 194 -11.55 -13.72 -9.59
N VAL A 195 -11.12 -13.06 -8.51
CA VAL A 195 -11.03 -13.66 -7.16
C VAL A 195 -12.37 -13.65 -6.42
N GLY A 196 -13.19 -12.62 -6.63
CA GLY A 196 -14.47 -12.39 -5.98
C GLY A 196 -15.68 -12.43 -6.92
N GLY A 197 -15.46 -12.73 -8.20
CA GLY A 197 -16.54 -13.10 -9.10
C GLY A 197 -17.04 -14.48 -8.70
N THR A 198 -18.37 -14.62 -8.62
CA THR A 198 -19.02 -15.93 -8.67
C THR A 198 -18.36 -16.76 -9.77
N GLU A 199 -17.81 -17.90 -9.36
CA GLU A 199 -17.17 -18.93 -10.17
C GLU A 199 -17.57 -18.84 -11.64
N LYS A 200 -16.61 -18.62 -12.54
CA LYS A 200 -16.88 -18.94 -13.94
C LYS A 200 -17.29 -20.42 -13.97
N PRO A 201 -18.45 -20.79 -14.54
CA PRO A 201 -18.75 -22.19 -14.80
C PRO A 201 -17.62 -22.71 -15.68
N HIS A 202 -16.81 -23.62 -15.14
CA HIS A 202 -15.76 -24.25 -15.91
C HIS A 202 -16.41 -25.22 -16.91
N ASP A 203 -16.24 -24.97 -18.21
CA ASP A 203 -16.71 -25.84 -19.30
C ASP A 203 -15.92 -27.16 -19.43
N ALA A 204 -14.94 -27.39 -18.55
CA ALA A 204 -14.27 -28.68 -18.49
C ALA A 204 -15.18 -29.67 -17.77
N THR A 205 -15.73 -30.65 -18.50
CA THR A 205 -16.50 -31.77 -17.94
C THR A 205 -15.74 -32.49 -16.81
N ALA A 206 -14.40 -32.46 -16.84
CA ALA A 206 -13.54 -32.99 -15.78
C ALA A 206 -13.57 -32.18 -14.46
N LEU A 207 -13.94 -30.89 -14.50
CA LEU A 207 -14.11 -30.03 -13.32
C LEU A 207 -15.59 -29.84 -12.93
N GLN A 208 -16.56 -30.38 -13.66
CA GLN A 208 -17.94 -30.46 -13.15
C GLN A 208 -18.04 -31.27 -11.85
N LEU A 209 -17.07 -32.16 -11.61
CA LEU A 209 -16.89 -32.92 -10.36
C LEU A 209 -16.03 -32.19 -9.31
N ALA A 210 -15.44 -31.02 -9.63
CA ALA A 210 -14.81 -30.16 -8.63
C ALA A 210 -15.90 -29.43 -7.83
N MET A 211 -16.54 -30.23 -6.99
CA MET A 211 -17.58 -29.93 -6.03
C MET A 211 -17.28 -28.67 -5.23
N ARG A 212 -18.32 -27.81 -5.09
CA ARG A 212 -18.30 -26.57 -4.32
C ARG A 212 -17.62 -26.75 -2.97
N VAL A 213 -16.58 -25.96 -2.76
CA VAL A 213 -15.86 -25.90 -1.49
C VAL A 213 -16.62 -24.95 -0.56
N HIS A 214 -17.32 -25.51 0.44
CA HIS A 214 -18.04 -24.70 1.41
C HIS A 214 -17.18 -24.44 2.65
N PHE A 215 -16.91 -23.16 2.92
CA PHE A 215 -16.32 -22.72 4.17
C PHE A 215 -17.40 -22.59 5.24
N ASN A 216 -17.30 -23.39 6.30
CA ASN A 216 -18.14 -23.34 7.49
C ASN A 216 -17.69 -22.16 8.37
N ALA A 217 -17.83 -20.94 7.86
CA ALA A 217 -17.61 -19.71 8.61
C ALA A 217 -18.80 -19.46 9.55
N ALA A 218 -18.53 -18.86 10.71
CA ALA A 218 -19.60 -18.33 11.55
C ALA A 218 -20.35 -17.23 10.78
N THR A 219 -21.68 -17.30 10.74
CA THR A 219 -22.51 -16.30 10.08
C THR A 219 -22.21 -14.90 10.66
N PRO A 220 -22.15 -13.82 9.86
CA PRO A 220 -22.00 -12.47 10.39
C PRO A 220 -23.12 -12.18 11.42
N GLY A 221 -22.74 -11.78 12.64
CA GLY A 221 -23.66 -11.68 13.79
C GLY A 221 -23.69 -12.93 14.70
N GLY A 222 -22.80 -13.89 14.46
CA GLY A 222 -22.69 -15.13 15.22
C GLY A 222 -22.36 -14.96 16.71
N LEU A 223 -22.61 -16.05 17.44
CA LEU A 223 -22.55 -16.16 18.90
C LEU A 223 -21.31 -15.47 19.49
N LYS A 224 -21.52 -14.53 20.43
CA LYS A 224 -20.43 -13.83 21.10
C LYS A 224 -19.69 -14.76 22.07
N ALA A 225 -18.43 -14.47 22.35
CA ALA A 225 -17.56 -15.29 23.20
C ALA A 225 -18.10 -15.46 24.64
N ASP A 226 -18.87 -14.47 25.12
CA ASP A 226 -19.49 -14.39 26.44
C ASP A 226 -20.89 -15.04 26.52
N ALA A 227 -21.39 -15.63 25.42
CA ALA A 227 -22.67 -16.32 25.43
C ALA A 227 -22.70 -17.49 26.43
N SER A 228 -23.88 -17.80 26.96
CA SER A 228 -24.06 -18.89 27.92
C SER A 228 -23.71 -20.24 27.30
N ASP A 229 -23.24 -21.19 28.11
CA ASP A 229 -22.86 -22.53 27.62
C ASP A 229 -24.05 -23.28 26.99
N LYS A 230 -25.27 -22.98 27.44
CA LYS A 230 -26.50 -23.52 26.85
C LYS A 230 -26.68 -23.04 25.41
N ASP A 231 -26.43 -21.76 25.15
CA ASP A 231 -26.55 -21.16 23.81
C ASP A 231 -25.40 -21.59 22.89
N LYS A 232 -24.19 -21.70 23.45
CA LYS A 232 -23.02 -22.28 22.75
C LYS A 232 -23.30 -23.72 22.32
N LYS A 233 -23.89 -24.53 23.20
CA LYS A 233 -24.26 -25.92 22.92
C LYS A 233 -25.35 -26.02 21.87
N ALA A 234 -26.42 -25.22 21.98
CA ALA A 234 -27.50 -25.19 20.98
C ALA A 234 -26.99 -24.79 19.59
N HIS A 235 -26.15 -23.75 19.51
CA HIS A 235 -25.55 -23.30 18.26
C HIS A 235 -24.60 -24.34 17.67
N THR A 236 -23.85 -25.07 18.52
CA THR A 236 -22.97 -26.16 18.08
C THR A 236 -23.78 -27.33 17.52
N ILE A 237 -24.87 -27.74 18.18
CA ILE A 237 -25.77 -28.79 17.70
C ILE A 237 -26.41 -28.41 16.35
N GLY A 238 -26.92 -27.18 16.23
CA GLY A 238 -27.48 -26.68 14.96
C GLY A 238 -26.42 -26.55 13.85
N ARG A 239 -25.15 -26.31 14.21
CA ARG A 239 -24.02 -26.34 13.26
C ARG A 239 -23.69 -27.76 12.82
N VAL A 240 -23.67 -28.75 13.71
CA VAL A 240 -23.42 -30.16 13.36
C VAL A 240 -24.55 -30.71 12.49
N GLN A 241 -25.81 -30.39 12.78
CA GLN A 241 -26.95 -30.81 11.97
C GLN A 241 -26.88 -30.27 10.53
N ARG A 242 -26.48 -29.00 10.33
CA ARG A 242 -26.32 -28.40 9.00
C ARG A 242 -25.27 -29.08 8.12
N VAL A 243 -24.33 -29.79 8.73
CA VAL A 243 -23.17 -30.37 8.05
C VAL A 243 -23.20 -31.90 8.11
N ARG A 244 -24.32 -32.49 8.58
CA ARG A 244 -24.47 -33.93 8.81
C ARG A 244 -24.45 -34.76 7.53
N ASP A 245 -24.90 -34.19 6.42
CA ASP A 245 -25.08 -34.91 5.15
C ASP A 245 -23.85 -34.82 4.22
N PHE A 246 -22.67 -34.52 4.79
CA PHE A 246 -21.42 -34.34 4.06
C PHE A 246 -20.41 -35.46 4.39
N ASP A 247 -19.68 -35.96 3.40
CA ASP A 247 -18.91 -37.22 3.49
C ASP A 247 -17.55 -37.10 4.19
N TYR A 248 -16.90 -35.94 4.15
CA TYR A 248 -15.59 -35.71 4.78
C TYR A 248 -15.58 -34.41 5.58
N GLN A 249 -15.03 -34.48 6.80
CA GLN A 249 -14.85 -33.34 7.71
C GLN A 249 -13.38 -33.25 8.11
N VAL A 250 -12.69 -32.19 7.70
CA VAL A 250 -11.30 -31.94 8.11
C VAL A 250 -11.26 -30.70 8.99
N CYS A 251 -10.69 -30.85 10.19
CA CYS A 251 -10.49 -29.77 11.15
C CYS A 251 -9.06 -29.24 11.00
N THR A 252 -8.88 -27.92 10.89
CA THR A 252 -7.57 -27.29 11.07
C THR A 252 -7.46 -26.77 12.51
N ASP A 253 -6.31 -27.03 13.13
CA ASP A 253 -6.13 -27.07 14.59
C ASP A 253 -6.61 -25.83 15.36
N GLY A 254 -7.72 -26.02 16.06
CA GLY A 254 -7.90 -25.70 17.47
C GLY A 254 -8.62 -26.91 18.08
N SER A 255 -7.98 -27.61 19.02
CA SER A 255 -8.43 -28.90 19.55
C SER A 255 -9.91 -28.88 19.96
N VAL A 256 -10.76 -29.60 19.23
CA VAL A 256 -12.12 -29.90 19.65
C VAL A 256 -12.04 -31.03 20.66
N VAL A 257 -11.80 -30.70 21.93
CA VAL A 257 -12.26 -31.56 23.02
C VAL A 257 -13.77 -31.34 23.12
N PRO A 258 -14.62 -32.37 23.21
CA PRO A 258 -16.10 -32.25 23.19
C PRO A 258 -16.76 -31.48 24.35
N VAL A 259 -16.09 -30.49 24.96
CA VAL A 259 -16.60 -29.75 26.13
C VAL A 259 -16.26 -28.25 26.14
N VAL A 260 -15.29 -27.70 25.39
CA VAL A 260 -14.97 -26.26 25.53
C VAL A 260 -14.70 -25.58 24.19
N SER A 261 -15.31 -24.40 24.04
CA SER A 261 -15.38 -23.54 22.86
C SER A 261 -14.07 -23.26 22.11
N SER A 262 -14.16 -23.06 20.79
CA SER A 262 -13.72 -21.86 20.04
C SER A 262 -13.59 -22.19 18.55
N GLY A 263 -14.04 -21.30 17.68
CA GLY A 263 -14.25 -21.56 16.26
C GLY A 263 -13.01 -21.47 15.37
N ALA A 264 -13.03 -22.25 14.30
CA ALA A 264 -12.45 -21.94 13.00
C ALA A 264 -13.25 -22.69 11.92
N GLY A 265 -13.20 -22.19 10.68
CA GLY A 265 -14.05 -22.66 9.59
C GLY A 265 -13.62 -24.00 9.02
N ALA A 266 -14.60 -24.84 8.66
CA ALA A 266 -14.41 -26.16 8.07
C ALA A 266 -14.57 -26.11 6.55
N LEU A 267 -13.83 -26.95 5.83
CA LEU A 267 -14.10 -27.28 4.43
C LEU A 267 -15.04 -28.49 4.41
N VAL A 268 -16.11 -28.47 3.61
CA VAL A 268 -17.08 -29.59 3.59
C VAL A 268 -17.51 -29.99 2.19
N HIS A 269 -17.60 -31.31 1.93
CA HIS A 269 -18.01 -31.94 0.67
C HIS A 269 -19.35 -32.69 0.78
N PRO A 270 -20.39 -32.34 0.00
CA PRO A 270 -21.72 -32.95 0.12
C PRO A 270 -21.74 -34.39 -0.40
N LYS A 271 -22.59 -35.23 0.20
CA LYS A 271 -22.93 -36.56 -0.36
C LYS A 271 -23.46 -36.40 -1.77
N GLU A 272 -22.88 -37.14 -2.70
CA GLU A 272 -23.14 -37.06 -4.14
C GLU A 272 -24.62 -36.88 -4.51
N GLY A 273 -24.90 -35.95 -5.44
CA GLY A 273 -26.10 -36.03 -6.30
C GLY A 273 -27.22 -34.99 -6.14
N ARG A 274 -27.12 -33.93 -5.32
CA ARG A 274 -28.12 -32.84 -5.32
C ARG A 274 -27.52 -31.49 -5.71
N GLY A 275 -27.74 -31.11 -6.97
CA GLY A 275 -27.67 -29.71 -7.38
C GLY A 275 -28.92 -28.98 -6.89
N GLU A 276 -28.81 -28.13 -5.87
CA GLU A 276 -29.86 -27.19 -5.51
C GLU A 276 -29.70 -25.87 -6.27
N LYS A 277 -30.79 -25.47 -6.94
CA LYS A 277 -30.95 -24.15 -7.53
C LYS A 277 -31.36 -23.18 -6.43
N VAL A 278 -30.42 -22.38 -5.94
CA VAL A 278 -30.74 -21.29 -5.00
C VAL A 278 -31.23 -20.09 -5.80
N VAL A 279 -32.49 -19.70 -5.58
CA VAL A 279 -33.05 -18.42 -6.03
C VAL A 279 -32.82 -17.42 -4.91
N LEU A 280 -31.98 -16.42 -5.23
CA LEU A 280 -31.62 -15.16 -4.55
C LEU A 280 -31.49 -15.19 -3.02
#